data_AF-D2DWH3-F1
#
_entry.id   AF-D2DWH3-F1
#
_cell.length_a   1.000
_cell.length_b   1.000
_cell.length_c   1.000
_cell.angle_alpha   90.00
_cell.angle_beta   90.00
_cell.angle_gamma   90.00
#
_symmetry.space_group_name_H-M   'P 1'
#
loop_
_entity.id
_entity.type
_entity.pdbx_description
1 polymer ?
#
loop_
_entity_poly.entity_id
_entity_poly.type
_entity_poly.pdbx_seq_one_letter_code
_entity_poly.pdbx_strand_id
1 'polypeptide(L)'
;SKMRSKRENLSSRKIWSRRSPILPESVDSFVQIYNGKTPVRCKITEGKVGHKSGEFASARKRKPPRLYRAEDKKALSKKSKKKN
;
A
#
# COMPACT_ATOMS: atom_id res chain seq x y z
N SER A 1 40.56 4.18 -2.97
CA SER A 1 39.35 3.78 -2.23
C SER A 1 38.15 3.81 -3.18
N LYS A 2 37.64 2.64 -3.60
CA LYS A 2 36.60 2.54 -4.63
C LYS A 2 35.24 2.79 -3.97
N MET A 3 34.81 4.04 -3.91
CA MET A 3 33.44 4.39 -3.54
C MET A 3 32.50 3.81 -4.60
N ARG A 4 32.02 2.59 -4.37
CA ARG A 4 30.91 2.03 -5.15
C ARG A 4 29.71 2.94 -4.90
N SER A 5 29.32 3.65 -5.95
CA SER A 5 28.04 4.33 -6.08
C SER A 5 26.93 3.49 -5.48
N LYS A 6 26.44 3.86 -4.30
CA LYS A 6 25.26 3.24 -3.68
C LYS A 6 23.99 3.78 -4.34
N ARG A 7 23.95 3.72 -5.67
CA ARG A 7 22.85 4.20 -6.53
C ARG A 7 22.02 3.06 -7.12
N GLU A 8 22.06 1.86 -6.54
CA GLU A 8 21.34 0.71 -7.10
C GLU A 8 20.41 -0.04 -6.12
N ASN A 9 20.17 0.50 -4.92
CA ASN A 9 19.17 -0.08 -4.00
C ASN A 9 18.45 0.99 -3.16
N LEU A 10 18.14 2.15 -3.73
CA LEU A 10 17.00 2.98 -3.26
C LEU A 10 15.64 2.32 -3.60
N SER A 11 15.70 1.11 -4.18
CA SER A 11 14.59 0.21 -4.47
C SER A 11 13.91 -0.22 -3.16
N SER A 12 12.95 0.59 -2.73
CA SER A 12 11.88 0.25 -1.80
C SER A 12 12.29 -0.54 -0.56
N ARG A 13 12.44 0.15 0.57
CA ARG A 13 12.68 -0.50 1.88
C ARG A 13 11.54 -1.48 2.16
N LYS A 14 11.87 -2.77 2.27
CA LYS A 14 10.93 -3.85 2.60
C LYS A 14 10.70 -3.87 4.11
N ILE A 15 9.44 -3.82 4.52
CA ILE A 15 8.98 -3.79 5.90
C ILE A 15 8.27 -5.11 6.20
N TRP A 16 8.90 -5.93 7.04
CA TRP A 16 8.32 -7.15 7.58
C TRP A 16 7.60 -6.89 8.91
N SER A 17 8.13 -5.98 9.73
CA SER A 17 7.51 -5.57 10.99
C SER A 17 6.34 -4.64 10.74
N ARG A 18 5.13 -5.14 10.99
CA ARG A 18 3.87 -4.40 10.87
C ARG A 18 3.45 -3.64 12.14
N ARG A 19 4.12 -3.91 13.26
CA ARG A 19 3.77 -3.33 14.58
C ARG A 19 4.53 -2.05 14.90
N SER A 20 5.59 -1.77 14.14
CA SER A 20 6.44 -0.60 14.29
C SER A 20 5.73 0.67 13.79
N PRO A 21 5.87 1.80 14.50
CA PRO A 21 5.39 3.09 14.03
C PRO A 21 6.22 3.58 12.84
N ILE A 22 5.62 4.41 12.00
CA ILE A 22 6.31 5.11 10.91
C ILE A 22 7.05 6.31 11.49
N LEU A 23 8.36 6.35 11.22
CA LEU A 23 9.25 7.43 11.63
C LEU A 23 9.18 8.61 10.63
N PRO A 24 9.38 9.85 11.10
CA PRO A 24 9.38 11.04 10.24
C PRO A 24 10.47 10.99 9.15
N GLU A 25 11.59 10.31 9.40
CA GLU A 25 12.67 10.09 8.42
C GLU A 25 12.23 9.28 7.18
N SER A 26 11.11 8.56 7.27
CA SER A 26 10.58 7.73 6.18
C SER A 26 9.58 8.46 5.29
N VAL A 27 9.32 9.75 5.53
CA VAL A 27 8.41 10.57 4.72
C VAL A 27 8.93 10.71 3.28
N ASP A 28 8.00 10.82 2.34
CA ASP A 28 8.22 10.88 0.88
C ASP A 28 8.95 9.68 0.25
N SER A 29 9.19 8.63 1.01
CA SER A 29 9.76 7.38 0.51
C SER A 29 8.67 6.37 0.11
N PHE A 30 8.98 5.52 -0.87
CA PHE A 30 8.19 4.33 -1.17
C PHE A 30 8.69 3.14 -0.38
N VAL A 31 7.79 2.48 0.34
CA VAL A 31 8.08 1.27 1.13
C VAL A 31 7.24 0.10 0.65
N GLN A 32 7.74 -1.11 0.87
CA GLN A 32 7.02 -2.36 0.57
C GLN A 32 6.67 -3.06 1.89
N ILE A 33 5.41 -3.02 2.29
CA ILE A 33 4.96 -3.59 3.56
C ILE A 33 4.38 -4.99 3.31
N TYR A 34 4.92 -6.00 3.97
CA TYR A 34 4.44 -7.37 3.82
C TYR A 34 3.09 -7.56 4.52
N ASN A 35 2.05 -7.99 3.78
CA ASN A 35 0.70 -8.18 4.34
C ASN A 35 0.43 -9.61 4.87
N GLY A 36 1.42 -10.51 4.81
CA GLY A 36 1.28 -11.93 5.12
C GLY A 36 1.19 -12.85 3.90
N LYS A 37 1.09 -12.28 2.68
CA LYS A 37 1.13 -13.02 1.40
C LYS A 37 2.03 -12.33 0.40
N THR A 38 1.81 -11.04 0.17
CA THR A 38 2.54 -10.24 -0.81
C THR A 38 2.96 -8.88 -0.22
N PRO A 39 4.08 -8.31 -0.70
CA PRO A 39 4.47 -6.94 -0.34
C PRO A 39 3.55 -5.93 -1.02
N VAL A 40 2.98 -5.02 -0.23
CA VAL A 40 2.15 -3.91 -0.70
C VAL A 40 3.02 -2.66 -0.78
N ARG A 41 3.14 -2.06 -1.97
CA ARG A 41 3.86 -0.79 -2.16
C ARG A 41 3.00 0.36 -1.63
N CYS A 42 3.55 1.15 -0.72
CA CYS A 42 2.89 2.31 -0.15
C CYS A 42 3.84 3.51 -0.15
N LYS A 43 3.35 4.68 -0.60
CA LYS A 43 4.07 5.94 -0.40
C LYS A 43 3.81 6.43 1.02
N ILE A 44 4.85 6.80 1.75
CA ILE A 44 4.71 7.39 3.09
C ILE A 44 4.50 8.89 2.94
N THR A 45 3.45 9.40 3.56
CA THR A 45 3.11 10.83 3.65
C THR A 45 3.19 11.26 5.11
N GLU A 46 3.30 12.55 5.37
CA GLU A 46 3.48 13.11 6.72
C GLU A 46 2.36 12.69 7.70
N GLY A 47 1.10 12.68 7.24
CA GLY A 47 -0.03 12.18 8.04
C GLY A 47 -0.02 10.68 8.37
N LYS A 48 0.99 9.92 7.93
CA LYS A 48 1.17 8.51 8.34
C LYS A 48 2.19 8.36 9.46
N VAL A 49 2.93 9.41 9.80
CA VAL A 49 3.90 9.38 10.91
C VAL A 49 3.15 9.11 12.22
N GLY A 50 3.70 8.26 13.07
CA GLY A 50 3.07 7.83 14.32
C GLY A 50 2.08 6.66 14.19
N HIS A 51 1.54 6.41 12.99
CA HIS A 51 0.73 5.22 12.72
C HIS A 51 1.59 3.96 12.54
N LYS A 52 1.00 2.78 12.75
CA LYS A 52 1.71 1.52 12.51
C LYS A 52 1.77 1.22 11.02
N SER A 53 2.92 0.76 10.54
CA SER A 53 3.10 0.37 9.13
C SER A 53 2.07 -0.67 8.67
N GLY A 54 1.60 -1.53 9.57
CA GLY A 54 0.58 -2.54 9.29
C GLY A 54 -0.81 -2.01 8.95
N GLU A 55 -1.16 -0.79 9.32
CA GLU A 55 -2.46 -0.17 9.01
C GLU A 55 -2.61 0.09 7.51
N PHE A 56 -1.49 0.28 6.81
CA PHE A 56 -1.45 0.59 5.39
C PHE A 56 -1.34 -0.65 4.49
N ALA A 57 -1.34 -1.86 5.07
CA ALA A 57 -1.22 -3.13 4.34
C ALA A 57 -2.34 -4.12 4.75
N SER A 58 -3.49 -4.04 4.08
CA SER A 58 -4.60 -4.96 4.33
C SER A 58 -4.21 -6.42 4.07
N ALA A 59 -4.46 -7.29 5.06
CA ALA A 59 -4.18 -8.74 4.95
C ALA A 59 -5.35 -9.54 4.36
N ARG A 60 -6.58 -9.03 4.48
CA ARG A 60 -7.80 -9.69 3.99
C ARG A 60 -8.37 -8.95 2.80
N LYS A 61 -8.94 -9.69 1.85
CA LYS A 61 -9.74 -9.11 0.78
C LYS A 61 -10.97 -8.45 1.40
N ARG A 62 -11.30 -7.24 0.94
CA ARG A 62 -12.51 -6.54 1.36
C ARG A 62 -13.71 -7.37 0.91
N LYS A 63 -14.59 -7.77 1.84
CA LYS A 63 -15.84 -8.45 1.47
C LYS A 63 -16.71 -7.45 0.70
N PRO A 64 -17.31 -7.86 -0.43
CA PRO A 64 -18.31 -7.02 -1.08
C PRO A 64 -19.50 -6.81 -0.12
N PRO A 65 -20.17 -5.65 -0.17
CA PRO A 65 -21.42 -5.43 0.56
C PRO A 65 -22.45 -6.50 0.22
N ARG A 66 -23.34 -6.83 1.16
CA ARG A 66 -24.37 -7.87 1.01
C ARG A 66 -25.38 -7.59 -0.12
N LEU A 67 -25.50 -6.34 -0.57
CA LEU A 67 -26.39 -5.91 -1.65
C LEU A 67 -25.87 -6.21 -3.06
N TYR A 68 -24.86 -7.06 -3.21
CA TYR A 68 -24.31 -7.38 -4.53
C TYR A 68 -25.15 -8.45 -5.24
N ARG A 69 -26.36 -8.08 -5.67
CA ARG A 69 -27.15 -8.86 -6.60
C ARG A 69 -26.42 -8.84 -7.96
N ALA A 70 -26.53 -9.89 -8.76
CA ALA A 70 -25.82 -9.98 -10.04
C ALA A 70 -26.13 -8.81 -11.00
N GLU A 71 -27.27 -8.15 -10.82
CA GLU A 71 -27.75 -6.99 -11.57
C GLU A 71 -26.90 -5.73 -11.32
N ASP A 72 -26.45 -5.52 -10.08
CA ASP A 72 -25.67 -4.34 -9.68
C ASP A 72 -24.25 -4.34 -10.27
N LYS A 73 -23.71 -5.52 -10.60
CA LYS A 73 -22.45 -5.68 -11.37
C LYS A 73 -22.53 -4.97 -12.71
N LYS A 74 -23.65 -5.14 -13.42
CA LYS A 74 -23.88 -4.61 -14.76
C LYS A 74 -24.08 -3.10 -14.70
N ALA A 75 -24.74 -2.60 -13.65
CA ALA A 75 -24.89 -1.17 -13.41
C ALA A 75 -23.55 -0.48 -13.08
N LEU A 76 -22.70 -1.10 -12.23
CA LEU A 76 -21.41 -0.53 -11.86
C LEU A 76 -20.41 -0.49 -13.04
N SER A 77 -20.35 -1.54 -13.86
CA SER A 77 -19.48 -1.56 -15.06
C SER A 77 -19.96 -0.62 -16.17
N LYS A 78 -21.28 -0.38 -16.28
CA LYS A 78 -21.85 0.65 -17.17
C LYS A 78 -21.56 2.06 -16.67
N LYS A 79 -21.59 2.31 -15.36
CA LYS A 79 -21.32 3.62 -14.76
C LYS A 79 -19.86 4.05 -14.89
N SER A 80 -18.92 3.11 -14.86
CA SER A 80 -17.51 3.37 -15.17
C SER A 80 -17.25 3.68 -16.65
N LYS A 81 -18.07 3.15 -17.58
CA LYS A 81 -17.95 3.42 -19.02
C LYS A 81 -18.53 4.77 -19.46
N LYS A 82 -19.43 5.37 -18.68
CA LYS A 82 -20.09 6.65 -19.00
C LYS A 82 -19.35 7.90 -18.46
N LYS A 83 -18.23 7.70 -17.74
CA LYS A 83 -17.43 8.77 -17.12
C LYS A 83 -16.13 9.10 -17.87
N ASN A 84 -15.96 8.57 -19.09
CA ASN A 84 -14.94 9.00 -20.03
C ASN A 84 -15.62 9.68 -21.22
#